data_AF-A0A3D5RUJ6-F1
#
_entry.id   AF-A0A3D5RUJ6-F1
#
_cell.length_a   1.000
_cell.length_b   1.000
_cell.length_c   1.000
_cell.angle_alpha   90.00
_cell.angle_beta   90.00
_cell.angle_gamma   90.00
#
_symmetry.space_group_name_H-M   'P 1'
#
loop_
_entity.id
_entity.type
_entity.pdbx_description
1 polymer ?
#
loop_
_entity_poly.entity_id
_entity_poly.type
_entity_poly.pdbx_seq_one_letter_code
_entity_poly.pdbx_strand_id
1 'polypeptide(L)'
;MLKEAEIEQQLGHFTGTEKYWSYNLLGCGLKLTDGVHWLAEKAGCFWLLDIIVSTMTIEKVRKEPFRSVKLTLSEAKDDTSWKVVIDDGNENVLYEQEGELTDFPLSGGIQLYWIDDVVLLTSEY
;
A
#
# COMPACT_ATOMS: atom_id res chain seq x y z
N MET A 1 3.61 0.47 19.57
CA MET A 1 3.85 0.17 18.15
C MET A 1 5.26 -0.38 18.01
N LEU A 2 5.51 -1.21 17.00
CA LEU A 2 6.88 -1.63 16.67
C LEU A 2 7.69 -0.42 16.19
N LYS A 3 9.01 -0.47 16.35
CA LYS A 3 9.91 0.54 15.79
C LYS A 3 10.05 0.34 14.28
N GLU A 4 10.35 1.41 13.55
CA GLU A 4 10.58 1.39 12.11
C GLU A 4 11.51 0.25 11.67
N ALA A 5 12.71 0.14 12.25
CA ALA A 5 13.67 -0.91 11.91
C ALA A 5 13.15 -2.34 12.16
N GLU A 6 12.27 -2.55 13.15
CA GLU A 6 11.65 -3.85 13.42
C GLU A 6 10.61 -4.19 12.35
N ILE A 7 9.88 -3.18 11.87
CA ILE A 7 8.92 -3.32 10.78
C ILE A 7 9.66 -3.65 9.48
N GLU A 8 10.68 -2.87 9.11
CA GLU A 8 11.47 -3.10 7.89
C GLU A 8 12.11 -4.49 7.87
N GLN A 9 12.71 -4.91 8.99
CA GLN A 9 13.30 -6.24 9.11
C GLN A 9 12.26 -7.33 8.89
N GLN A 10 11.09 -7.21 9.51
CA GLN A 10 10.04 -8.22 9.39
C GLN A 10 9.43 -8.24 7.98
N LEU A 11 9.29 -7.09 7.32
CA LEU A 11 8.84 -7.00 5.93
C LEU A 11 9.74 -7.79 4.99
N GLY A 12 11.06 -7.73 5.19
CA GLY A 12 12.04 -8.47 4.39
C GLY A 12 11.96 -10.00 4.52
N HIS A 13 11.21 -10.53 5.50
CA HIS A 13 11.01 -11.97 5.67
C HIS A 13 9.79 -12.52 4.92
N PHE A 14 8.90 -11.64 4.42
CA PHE A 14 7.78 -12.08 3.59
C PHE A 14 8.24 -12.26 2.14
N THR A 15 8.21 -13.51 1.68
CA THR A 15 8.62 -13.95 0.32
C THR A 15 7.53 -14.74 -0.38
N GLY A 16 6.32 -14.70 0.15
CA GLY A 16 5.14 -15.40 -0.32
C GLY A 16 4.03 -15.37 0.73
N THR A 17 2.86 -15.87 0.37
CA THR A 17 1.70 -15.92 1.26
C THR A 17 1.18 -17.35 1.40
N GLU A 18 0.77 -17.72 2.61
CA GLU A 18 0.10 -18.98 2.89
C GLU A 18 -1.42 -18.85 2.70
N LYS A 19 -1.96 -17.65 2.91
CA LYS A 19 -3.39 -17.37 2.72
C LYS A 19 -3.65 -15.92 2.33
N TYR A 20 -4.71 -15.72 1.56
CA TYR A 20 -5.20 -14.38 1.25
C TYR A 20 -6.18 -13.89 2.31
N TRP A 21 -5.98 -12.67 2.78
CA TRP A 21 -6.89 -11.97 3.69
C TRP A 21 -7.85 -11.10 2.88
N SER A 22 -9.16 -11.23 3.12
CA SER A 22 -10.15 -10.39 2.44
C SER A 22 -10.28 -9.03 3.11
N TYR A 23 -10.10 -7.96 2.33
CA TYR A 23 -10.36 -6.58 2.73
C TYR A 23 -11.49 -6.01 1.88
N ASN A 24 -12.67 -5.82 2.47
CA ASN A 24 -13.86 -5.36 1.74
C ASN A 24 -14.30 -4.00 2.26
N LEU A 25 -14.42 -3.03 1.35
CA LEU A 25 -14.87 -1.69 1.65
C LEU A 25 -15.70 -1.14 0.47
N LEU A 26 -16.80 -0.44 0.76
CA LEU A 26 -17.69 0.17 -0.26
C LEU A 26 -18.23 -0.83 -1.33
N GLY A 27 -18.34 -2.11 -1.00
CA GLY A 27 -18.77 -3.15 -1.95
C GLY A 27 -17.69 -3.58 -2.96
N CYS A 28 -16.46 -3.08 -2.80
CA CYS A 28 -15.27 -3.53 -3.52
C CYS A 28 -14.37 -4.34 -2.57
N GLY A 29 -13.69 -5.35 -3.10
CA GLY A 29 -12.89 -6.29 -2.32
C GLY A 29 -11.47 -6.40 -2.85
N LEU A 30 -10.51 -6.39 -1.93
CA LEU A 30 -9.11 -6.76 -2.15
C LEU A 30 -8.81 -8.08 -1.42
N LYS A 31 -7.81 -8.78 -1.93
CA LYS A 31 -7.10 -9.86 -1.26
C LYS A 31 -5.72 -9.33 -0.87
N LEU A 32 -5.33 -9.52 0.38
CA LEU A 32 -4.01 -9.11 0.87
C LEU A 32 -3.16 -10.36 1.08
N THR A 33 -1.89 -10.30 0.72
CA THR A 33 -0.92 -11.28 1.22
C THR A 33 -0.74 -11.16 2.73
N ASP A 34 -0.14 -12.17 3.34
CA ASP A 34 0.23 -12.15 4.76
C ASP A 34 1.13 -10.95 5.09
N GLY A 35 2.08 -10.61 4.20
CA GLY A 35 2.96 -9.45 4.37
C GLY A 35 2.20 -8.12 4.40
N VAL A 36 1.27 -7.90 3.47
CA VAL A 36 0.47 -6.67 3.42
C VAL A 36 -0.53 -6.58 4.58
N HIS A 37 -1.17 -7.69 4.93
CA HIS A 37 -2.05 -7.73 6.09
C HIS A 37 -1.28 -7.40 7.38
N TRP A 38 -0.11 -8.02 7.55
CA TRP A 38 0.76 -7.77 8.70
C TRP A 38 1.23 -6.32 8.75
N LEU A 39 1.63 -5.74 7.60
CA LEU A 39 1.99 -4.33 7.49
C LEU A 39 0.82 -3.44 7.96
N ALA A 40 -0.38 -3.64 7.43
CA ALA A 40 -1.55 -2.84 7.79
C ALA A 40 -1.86 -2.89 9.29
N GLU A 41 -1.76 -4.07 9.91
CA GLU A 41 -1.96 -4.24 11.35
C GLU A 41 -0.87 -3.60 12.20
N LYS A 42 0.41 -3.74 11.83
CA LYS A 42 1.53 -3.28 12.67
C LYS A 42 1.89 -1.81 12.46
N ALA A 43 1.70 -1.31 11.26
CA ALA A 43 1.93 0.08 10.89
C ALA A 43 0.67 0.96 10.98
N GLY A 44 -0.50 0.39 11.32
CA GLY A 44 -1.75 1.14 11.45
C GLY A 44 -2.26 1.71 10.11
N CYS A 45 -1.80 1.17 8.99
CA CYS A 45 -1.99 1.78 7.67
C CYS A 45 -3.15 1.19 6.86
N PHE A 46 -4.22 0.73 7.51
CA PHE A 46 -5.45 0.32 6.81
C PHE A 46 -6.02 1.44 5.92
N TRP A 47 -5.78 2.71 6.29
CA TRP A 47 -6.14 3.87 5.48
C TRP A 47 -5.51 3.83 4.07
N LEU A 48 -4.32 3.24 3.90
CA LEU A 48 -3.71 3.07 2.58
C LEU A 48 -4.53 2.08 1.73
N LEU A 49 -5.05 1.03 2.35
CA LEU A 49 -5.95 0.08 1.69
C LEU A 49 -7.30 0.72 1.35
N ASP A 50 -7.81 1.59 2.21
CA ASP A 50 -9.03 2.38 1.95
C ASP A 50 -8.87 3.22 0.67
N ILE A 51 -7.72 3.88 0.51
CA ILE A 51 -7.38 4.64 -0.70
C ILE A 51 -7.40 3.71 -1.90
N ILE A 52 -6.67 2.59 -1.87
CA ILE A 52 -6.62 1.62 -2.99
C ILE A 52 -8.04 1.18 -3.38
N VAL A 53 -8.85 0.75 -2.41
CA VAL A 53 -10.24 0.30 -2.67
C VAL A 53 -11.07 1.42 -3.29
N SER A 54 -10.97 2.65 -2.79
CA SER A 54 -11.73 3.79 -3.32
C SER A 54 -11.43 4.04 -4.81
N THR A 55 -10.19 3.80 -5.25
CA THR A 55 -9.77 3.99 -6.64
C THR A 55 -10.28 2.90 -7.59
N MET A 56 -10.78 1.77 -7.09
CA MET A 56 -11.32 0.68 -7.94
C MET A 56 -12.54 1.12 -8.78
N THR A 57 -13.21 2.20 -8.36
CA THR A 57 -14.33 2.81 -9.10
C THR A 57 -13.86 3.65 -10.30
N ILE A 58 -12.58 4.01 -10.36
CA ILE A 58 -11.99 4.83 -11.42
C ILE A 58 -11.63 3.93 -12.61
N GLU A 59 -12.22 4.20 -13.77
CA GLU A 59 -12.13 3.33 -14.95
C GLU A 59 -10.69 3.04 -15.39
N LYS A 60 -9.81 4.06 -15.46
CA LYS A 60 -8.41 3.89 -15.86
C LYS A 60 -7.62 3.01 -14.88
N VAL A 61 -7.89 3.14 -13.57
CA VAL A 61 -7.29 2.27 -12.56
C VAL A 61 -7.82 0.85 -12.78
N ARG A 62 -9.14 0.67 -12.76
CA ARG A 62 -9.82 -0.64 -12.86
C ARG A 62 -9.43 -1.45 -14.10
N LYS A 63 -9.10 -0.82 -15.23
CA LYS A 63 -8.71 -1.51 -16.47
C LYS A 63 -7.27 -2.02 -16.47
N GLU A 64 -6.40 -1.47 -15.64
CA GLU A 64 -4.99 -1.85 -15.61
C GLU A 64 -4.78 -3.13 -14.78
N PRO A 65 -4.36 -4.28 -15.33
CA PRO A 65 -4.16 -5.50 -14.55
C PRO A 65 -3.04 -5.41 -13.51
N PHE A 66 -1.95 -4.69 -13.81
CA PHE A 66 -0.81 -4.53 -12.92
C PHE A 66 -0.67 -3.07 -12.48
N ARG A 67 -0.73 -2.83 -11.17
CA ARG A 67 -0.62 -1.49 -10.60
C ARG A 67 0.46 -1.48 -9.54
N SER A 68 1.28 -0.45 -9.52
CA SER A 68 2.23 -0.18 -8.45
C SER A 68 1.68 0.96 -7.58
N VAL A 69 1.57 0.72 -6.28
CA VAL A 69 1.12 1.70 -5.28
C VAL A 69 2.33 2.15 -4.48
N LYS A 70 2.66 3.45 -4.54
CA LYS A 70 3.79 4.06 -3.85
C LYS A 70 3.27 5.06 -2.84
N LEU A 71 3.55 4.84 -1.56
CA LEU A 71 3.38 5.81 -0.48
C LEU A 71 4.74 6.44 -0.19
N THR A 72 4.82 7.76 -0.27
CA THR A 72 5.99 8.56 0.11
C THR A 72 5.61 9.55 1.21
N LEU A 73 6.51 9.76 2.17
CA LEU A 73 6.38 10.76 3.22
C LEU A 73 7.30 11.95 2.92
N SER A 74 7.02 13.11 3.53
CA SER A 74 7.94 14.24 3.51
C SER A 74 9.25 13.93 4.25
N GLU A 75 10.37 14.37 3.70
CA GLU A 75 11.69 14.25 4.33
C GLU A 75 11.93 15.32 5.41
N ALA A 76 11.08 16.35 5.47
CA ALA A 76 11.23 17.43 6.43
C ALA A 76 10.79 16.98 7.83
N LYS A 77 11.66 17.23 8.82
CA LYS A 77 11.54 16.70 10.19
C LYS A 77 10.22 17.03 10.91
N ASP A 78 9.59 18.15 10.57
CA ASP A 78 8.35 18.64 11.18
C ASP A 78 7.15 18.56 10.21
N ASP A 79 7.32 17.86 9.09
CA ASP A 79 6.31 17.69 8.05
C ASP A 79 5.83 16.24 8.00
N THR A 80 4.55 16.05 8.27
CA THR A 80 3.87 14.75 8.28
C THR A 80 3.06 14.53 7.00
N SER A 81 3.31 15.32 5.96
CA SER A 81 2.62 15.15 4.69
C SER A 81 3.05 13.87 4.00
N TRP A 82 2.13 13.37 3.17
CA TRP A 82 2.29 12.12 2.45
C TRP A 82 1.65 12.22 1.08
N LYS A 83 2.15 11.38 0.17
CA LYS A 83 1.61 11.23 -1.17
C LYS A 83 1.49 9.74 -1.51
N VAL A 84 0.33 9.36 -2.03
CA VAL A 84 0.08 8.05 -2.64
C VAL A 84 -0.01 8.23 -4.14
N VAL A 85 0.77 7.44 -4.88
CA VAL A 85 0.73 7.36 -6.35
C VAL A 85 0.40 5.93 -6.74
N ILE A 86 -0.56 5.77 -7.64
CA ILE A 86 -0.86 4.50 -8.31
C ILE A 86 -0.47 4.66 -9.78
N ASP A 87 0.48 3.85 -10.24
CA ASP A 87 0.93 3.79 -11.64
C ASP A 87 0.76 2.37 -12.21
N ASP A 88 0.95 2.21 -13.51
CA ASP A 88 0.80 0.94 -14.24
C ASP A 88 2.07 0.04 -14.23
N GLY A 89 3.03 0.33 -13.36
CA GLY A 89 4.35 -0.32 -13.35
C GLY A 89 5.34 0.24 -14.38
N ASN A 90 4.89 1.10 -15.30
CA ASN A 90 5.72 1.77 -16.31
C ASN A 90 5.69 3.31 -16.14
N GLU A 91 5.51 3.77 -14.91
CA GLU A 91 5.49 5.19 -14.53
C GLU A 91 4.31 6.00 -15.11
N ASN A 92 3.32 5.37 -15.76
CA ASN A 92 2.12 6.07 -16.18
C ASN A 92 1.16 6.19 -14.99
N VAL A 93 1.06 7.41 -14.44
CA VAL A 93 0.24 7.70 -13.25
C VAL A 93 -1.25 7.54 -13.56
N LEU A 94 -1.89 6.60 -12.88
CA LEU A 94 -3.32 6.33 -12.94
C LEU A 94 -4.08 7.10 -11.87
N TYR A 95 -3.50 7.32 -10.69
CA TYR A 95 -4.11 8.06 -9.60
C TYR A 95 -3.06 8.68 -8.70
N GLU A 96 -3.35 9.84 -8.13
CA GLU A 96 -2.57 10.43 -7.05
C GLU A 96 -3.47 11.04 -5.98
N GLN A 97 -3.01 10.97 -4.74
CA GLN A 97 -3.62 11.62 -3.60
C GLN A 97 -2.54 12.07 -2.63
N GLU A 98 -2.74 13.23 -2.02
CA GLU A 98 -1.86 13.79 -1.00
C GLU A 98 -2.65 14.06 0.29
N GLY A 99 -1.93 14.14 1.40
CA GLY A 99 -2.48 14.52 2.71
C GLY A 99 -1.42 15.18 3.57
N GLU A 100 -1.85 15.94 4.58
CA GLU A 100 -0.96 16.78 5.41
C GLU A 100 -0.47 16.07 6.68
N LEU A 101 -1.17 15.02 7.11
CA LEU A 101 -0.92 14.33 8.37
C LEU A 101 -0.98 12.81 8.16
N THR A 102 0.02 12.12 8.69
CA THR A 102 0.02 10.67 8.86
C THR A 102 0.90 10.28 10.05
N ASP A 103 0.57 9.13 10.64
CA ASP A 103 1.36 8.46 11.66
C ASP A 103 2.09 7.22 11.10
N PHE A 104 2.20 7.10 9.77
CA PHE A 104 2.88 5.98 9.12
C PHE A 104 4.33 5.85 9.60
N PRO A 105 4.74 4.69 10.12
CA PRO A 105 6.01 4.57 10.86
C PRO A 105 7.25 4.37 9.99
N LEU A 106 7.11 4.14 8.68
CA LEU A 106 8.27 3.97 7.77
C LEU A 106 8.57 5.28 7.07
N SER A 107 9.65 5.94 7.46
CA SER A 107 10.08 7.23 6.92
C SER A 107 10.39 7.16 5.43
N GLY A 108 10.94 6.04 4.96
CA GLY A 108 11.18 5.76 3.55
C GLY A 108 9.91 5.50 2.72
N GLY A 109 8.73 5.49 3.34
CA GLY A 109 7.48 5.12 2.68
C GLY A 109 7.39 3.61 2.42
N ILE A 110 6.52 3.22 1.49
CA ILE A 110 6.38 1.82 1.08
C ILE A 110 5.91 1.74 -0.36
N GLN A 111 6.36 0.70 -1.08
CA GLN A 111 5.82 0.31 -2.38
C GLN A 111 5.13 -1.05 -2.26
N LEU A 112 3.93 -1.14 -2.83
CA LEU A 112 3.14 -2.36 -2.94
C LEU A 112 2.83 -2.62 -4.41
N TYR A 113 2.63 -3.88 -4.76
CA TYR A 113 2.02 -4.25 -6.03
C TYR A 113 0.57 -4.63 -5.83
N TRP A 114 -0.24 -4.31 -6.83
CA TRP A 114 -1.65 -4.63 -6.89
C TRP A 114 -1.95 -5.24 -8.25
N ILE A 115 -2.21 -6.54 -8.25
CA ILE A 115 -2.41 -7.35 -9.45
C ILE A 115 -3.81 -7.95 -9.40
N ASP A 116 -4.63 -7.63 -10.39
CA ASP A 116 -6.06 -7.95 -10.40
C ASP A 116 -6.77 -7.44 -9.13
N ASP A 117 -7.06 -8.34 -8.18
CA ASP A 117 -7.67 -8.06 -6.87
C ASP A 117 -6.72 -8.31 -5.68
N VAL A 118 -5.45 -8.66 -5.92
CA VAL A 118 -4.46 -9.01 -4.90
C VAL A 118 -3.48 -7.86 -4.67
N VAL A 119 -3.31 -7.44 -3.41
CA VAL A 119 -2.26 -6.51 -2.97
C VAL A 119 -1.18 -7.28 -2.22
N LEU A 120 0.06 -7.06 -2.61
CA LEU A 120 1.24 -7.80 -2.15
C LEU A 120 2.44 -6.87 -1.94
N LEU A 121 3.38 -7.28 -1.08
CA LEU A 121 4.68 -6.63 -0.98
C LEU A 121 5.48 -6.88 -2.26
N THR A 122 6.41 -5.97 -2.59
CA THR A 122 7.30 -6.15 -3.76
C THR A 122 8.21 -7.38 -3.64
N SER A 123 8.49 -7.83 -2.41
CA SER A 123 9.25 -9.05 -2.13
C SER A 123 8.44 -10.35 -2.29
N GLU A 124 7.12 -10.26 -2.49
CA GLU A 124 6.22 -11.40 -2.66
C GLU A 124 5.80 -11.62 -4.14
N TYR A 125 6.36 -10.84 -5.07
CA TYR A 125 6.14 -10.93 -6.52
C TYR A 125 7.28 -11.68 -7.22
#